data_AF-A0A7S2BN52-F1
#
_entry.id   AF-A0A7S2BN52-F1
#
_cell.length_a   1.000
_cell.length_b   1.000
_cell.length_c   1.000
_cell.angle_alpha   90.00
_cell.angle_beta   90.00
_cell.angle_gamma   90.00
#
_symmetry.space_group_name_H-M   'P 1'
#
loop_
_entity.id
_entity.type
_entity.pdbx_description
1 polymer ?
#
loop_
_entity_poly.entity_id
_entity_poly.type
_entity_poly.pdbx_seq_one_letter_code
_entity_poly.pdbx_strand_id
1 'polypeptide(L)'
;AEEQEQKRQQEAKRKAEEQEAKKRAEEEQKQKGASSEVKKNLFKIDKRSTGDGGSGRRETVAGGYYKGQRVLAAQDITVRGTLVVKAGAAGSVVGRSESDPTGRIAVRFLQREDTGLGNLNVVPREIKKG
;
A
#
# COMPACT_ATOMS: atom_id res chain seq x y z
N ALA A 1 -0.17 18.84 -60.77
CA ALA A 1 -0.35 19.52 -59.47
C ALA A 1 -0.70 18.50 -58.38
N GLU A 2 -1.65 17.58 -58.62
CA GLU A 2 -2.07 16.55 -57.66
C GLU A 2 -0.95 15.60 -57.19
N GLU A 3 0.01 15.25 -58.05
CA GLU A 3 1.10 14.34 -57.69
C GLU A 3 2.07 14.91 -56.64
N GLN A 4 2.29 16.23 -56.66
CA GLN A 4 3.09 16.91 -55.62
C GLN A 4 2.35 16.98 -54.28
N GLU A 5 1.01 17.07 -54.31
CA GLU A 5 0.19 17.11 -53.11
C GLU A 5 0.12 15.74 -52.43
N GLN A 6 -0.04 14.67 -53.22
CA GLN A 6 0.02 13.30 -52.71
C GLN A 6 1.38 12.97 -52.08
N LYS A 7 2.48 13.46 -52.67
CA LYS A 7 3.83 13.26 -52.11
C LYS A 7 4.03 13.99 -50.78
N ARG A 8 3.47 15.20 -50.64
CA ARG A 8 3.48 15.96 -49.37
C ARG A 8 2.61 15.31 -48.30
N GLN A 9 1.44 14.79 -48.67
CA GLN A 9 0.55 14.09 -47.73
C GLN A 9 1.18 12.76 -47.24
N GLN A 10 1.86 12.01 -48.12
CA GLN A 10 2.57 10.79 -47.72
C GLN A 10 3.79 11.08 -46.84
N GLU A 11 4.55 12.14 -47.12
CA GLU A 11 5.70 12.52 -46.30
C GLU A 11 5.27 13.02 -44.91
N ALA A 12 4.19 13.80 -44.83
CA ALA A 12 3.62 14.25 -43.56
C ALA A 12 3.12 13.07 -42.71
N LYS A 13 2.46 12.08 -43.33
CA LYS A 13 1.96 10.90 -42.63
C LYS A 13 3.11 10.02 -42.10
N ARG A 14 4.17 9.83 -42.88
CA ARG A 14 5.37 9.10 -42.43
C ARG A 14 6.09 9.81 -41.28
N LYS A 15 6.20 11.15 -41.31
CA LYS A 15 6.77 11.93 -40.21
C LYS A 15 5.93 11.86 -38.92
N ALA A 16 4.60 11.82 -39.04
CA ALA A 16 3.73 11.69 -37.87
C ALA A 16 3.84 10.30 -37.22
N GLU A 17 3.85 9.24 -38.04
CA GLU A 17 3.95 7.85 -37.57
C GLU A 17 5.32 7.57 -36.91
N GLU A 18 6.41 8.12 -37.45
CA GLU A 18 7.74 7.99 -36.86
C GLU A 18 7.86 8.71 -35.50
N GLN A 19 7.21 9.87 -35.35
CA GLN A 19 7.19 10.61 -34.09
C GLN A 19 6.33 9.92 -33.02
N GLU A 20 5.23 9.28 -33.41
CA GLU A 20 4.39 8.51 -32.49
C GLU A 20 5.08 7.24 -32.01
N ALA A 21 5.78 6.52 -32.92
CA ALA A 21 6.58 5.35 -32.56
C ALA A 21 7.73 5.69 -31.59
N LYS A 22 8.41 6.82 -31.79
CA LYS A 22 9.46 7.30 -30.87
C LYS A 22 8.92 7.65 -29.48
N LYS A 23 7.73 8.26 -29.39
CA LYS A 23 7.11 8.59 -28.09
C LYS A 23 6.67 7.33 -27.33
N ARG A 24 6.13 6.34 -28.03
CA ARG A 24 5.67 5.09 -27.41
C ARG A 24 6.81 4.24 -26.85
N ALA A 25 7.97 4.26 -27.51
CA ALA A 25 9.18 3.57 -27.01
C ALA A 25 9.79 4.25 -25.78
N GLU A 26 9.74 5.59 -25.68
CA GLU A 26 10.28 6.31 -24.53
C GLU A 26 9.42 6.13 -23.25
N GLU A 27 8.10 6.01 -23.40
CA GLU A 27 7.19 5.83 -22.28
C GLU A 27 7.32 4.43 -21.63
N GLU A 28 7.53 3.39 -22.45
CA GLU A 28 7.66 2.01 -21.95
C GLU A 28 8.98 1.77 -21.16
N GLN A 29 10.03 2.52 -21.48
CA GLN A 29 11.30 2.45 -20.75
C GLN A 29 11.22 3.12 -19.37
N LYS A 30 10.44 4.20 -19.22
CA LYS A 30 10.26 4.87 -17.92
C LYS A 30 9.52 4.02 -16.90
N GLN A 31 8.59 3.16 -17.34
CA GLN A 31 7.82 2.30 -16.41
C GLN A 31 8.64 1.13 -15.84
N LYS A 32 9.62 0.59 -16.59
CA LYS A 32 10.46 -0.55 -16.13
C LYS A 32 11.55 -0.12 -15.14
N GLY A 33 12.06 1.11 -15.25
CA GLY A 33 13.05 1.67 -14.31
C GLY A 33 12.47 1.87 -12.89
N ALA A 34 11.31 2.54 -12.80
CA ALA A 34 10.66 2.87 -11.53
C ALA A 34 10.25 1.62 -10.72
N SER A 35 9.89 0.51 -11.37
CA SER A 35 9.49 -0.72 -10.68
C SER A 35 10.68 -1.45 -10.01
N SER A 36 11.90 -1.25 -10.50
CA SER A 36 13.09 -1.98 -10.02
C SER A 36 13.76 -1.33 -8.80
N GLU A 37 13.72 0.01 -8.66
CA GLU A 37 14.26 0.72 -7.50
C GLU A 37 13.35 0.64 -6.27
N VAL A 38 12.03 0.72 -6.46
CA VAL A 38 11.06 0.60 -5.36
C VAL A 38 11.16 -0.78 -4.68
N LYS A 39 11.38 -1.85 -5.46
CA LYS A 39 11.52 -3.21 -4.91
C LYS A 39 12.83 -3.41 -4.13
N LYS A 40 13.95 -2.78 -4.53
CA LYS A 40 15.22 -2.93 -3.80
C LYS A 40 15.24 -2.20 -2.46
N ASN A 41 14.50 -1.10 -2.33
CA ASN A 41 14.36 -0.39 -1.05
C ASN A 41 13.39 -1.09 -0.10
N LEU A 42 12.41 -1.85 -0.63
CA LEU A 42 11.48 -2.61 0.20
C LEU A 42 12.16 -3.80 0.92
N PHE A 43 13.10 -4.49 0.27
CA PHE A 43 13.77 -5.67 0.87
C PHE A 43 14.90 -5.36 1.87
N LYS A 44 15.39 -4.11 1.95
CA LYS A 44 16.43 -3.72 2.93
C LYS A 44 15.87 -3.29 4.28
N ILE A 45 14.55 -3.13 4.40
CA ILE A 45 13.89 -2.74 5.66
C ILE A 45 13.68 -3.95 6.58
N ASP A 46 13.58 -5.18 6.04
CA ASP A 46 13.21 -6.36 6.84
C ASP A 46 14.37 -7.10 7.54
N LYS A 47 15.63 -6.77 7.24
CA LYS A 47 16.78 -7.47 7.87
C LYS A 47 17.25 -6.85 9.20
N ARG A 48 16.44 -5.97 9.81
CA ARG A 48 16.69 -5.41 11.15
C ARG A 48 15.66 -5.82 12.22
N SER A 49 14.77 -6.77 11.92
CA SER A 49 13.70 -7.16 12.86
C SER A 49 13.49 -8.67 13.01
N THR A 50 14.50 -9.48 12.68
CA THR A 50 14.53 -10.93 12.97
C THR A 50 15.65 -11.27 13.96
N GLY A 51 15.65 -10.56 15.09
CA GLY A 51 16.52 -10.82 16.22
C GLY A 51 15.90 -10.25 17.48
N ASP A 52 14.93 -10.95 18.08
CA ASP A 52 14.39 -10.59 19.39
C ASP A 52 14.47 -11.81 20.32
N GLY A 53 15.71 -12.04 20.75
CA GLY A 53 16.05 -12.59 22.06
C GLY A 53 16.69 -11.48 22.90
N GLY A 54 16.07 -10.30 22.95
CA GLY A 54 16.67 -9.11 23.55
C GLY A 54 15.63 -8.20 24.19
N SER A 55 15.78 -7.99 25.49
CA SER A 55 15.04 -7.09 26.38
C SER A 55 15.17 -5.60 26.00
N GLY A 56 14.84 -5.23 24.77
CA GLY A 56 14.63 -3.85 24.33
C GLY A 56 13.16 -3.50 24.52
N ARG A 57 12.86 -2.41 25.25
CA ARG A 57 11.49 -1.97 25.57
C ARG A 57 10.61 -1.90 24.31
N ARG A 58 9.84 -2.95 24.04
CA ARG A 58 8.77 -2.91 23.03
C ARG A 58 7.80 -1.82 23.48
N GLU A 59 7.55 -0.85 22.61
CA GLU A 59 6.59 0.21 22.92
C GLU A 59 5.20 -0.43 23.00
N THR A 60 4.74 -0.63 24.23
CA THR A 60 3.43 -1.20 24.51
C THR A 60 2.36 -0.18 24.19
N VAL A 61 1.29 -0.65 23.58
CA VAL A 61 0.06 0.09 23.33
C VAL A 61 -1.06 -0.47 24.22
N ALA A 62 -2.22 0.17 24.17
CA ALA A 62 -3.41 -0.26 24.91
C ALA A 62 -3.64 -1.77 24.78
N GLY A 63 -4.09 -2.43 25.85
CA GLY A 63 -4.41 -3.87 25.84
C GLY A 63 -3.20 -4.82 25.81
N GLY A 64 -1.98 -4.33 26.07
CA GLY A 64 -0.79 -5.19 26.12
C GLY A 64 -0.30 -5.65 24.75
N TYR A 65 -0.70 -4.93 23.69
CA TYR A 65 -0.17 -5.11 22.36
C TYR A 65 1.13 -4.29 22.18
N TYR A 66 1.87 -4.56 21.10
CA TYR A 66 3.05 -3.79 20.73
C TYR A 66 3.07 -3.44 19.24
N LYS A 67 3.78 -2.37 18.88
CA LYS A 67 3.95 -1.96 17.48
C LYS A 67 4.57 -3.09 16.64
N GLY A 68 4.02 -3.33 15.46
CA GLY A 68 4.42 -4.41 14.56
C GLY A 68 3.79 -5.77 14.89
N GLN A 69 3.03 -5.90 15.97
CA GLN A 69 2.41 -7.17 16.33
C GLN A 69 1.33 -7.58 15.32
N ARG A 70 1.35 -8.85 14.93
CA ARG A 70 0.30 -9.46 14.10
C ARG A 70 -0.96 -9.69 14.92
N VAL A 71 -2.09 -9.28 14.37
CA VAL A 71 -3.40 -9.39 15.01
C VAL A 71 -4.44 -9.87 14.00
N LEU A 72 -5.53 -10.44 14.52
CA LEU A 72 -6.72 -10.79 13.76
C LEU A 72 -7.91 -10.03 14.32
N ALA A 73 -8.86 -9.65 13.48
CA ALA A 73 -10.14 -9.16 13.94
C ALA A 73 -10.87 -10.28 14.72
N ALA A 74 -11.29 -9.99 15.95
CA ALA A 74 -12.03 -10.93 16.79
C ALA A 74 -13.52 -10.98 16.41
N GLN A 75 -14.04 -9.88 15.88
CA GLN A 75 -15.42 -9.71 15.45
C GLN A 75 -15.48 -8.81 14.21
N ASP A 76 -16.66 -8.71 13.61
CA ASP A 76 -16.93 -7.77 12.52
C ASP A 76 -16.82 -6.32 13.04
N ILE A 77 -16.05 -5.51 12.34
CA ILE A 77 -15.81 -4.10 12.71
C ILE A 77 -16.56 -3.22 11.71
N THR A 78 -17.50 -2.45 12.24
CA THR A 78 -18.30 -1.50 11.46
C THR A 78 -17.92 -0.07 11.79
N VAL A 79 -17.78 0.78 10.78
CA VAL A 79 -17.58 2.22 10.94
C VAL A 79 -18.82 2.92 10.40
N ARG A 80 -19.52 3.69 11.25
CA ARG A 80 -20.75 4.41 10.89
C ARG A 80 -21.82 3.51 10.24
N GLY A 81 -21.93 2.26 10.69
CA GLY A 81 -22.89 1.28 10.18
C GLY A 81 -22.42 0.48 8.96
N THR A 82 -21.28 0.82 8.37
CA THR A 82 -20.69 0.08 7.24
C THR A 82 -19.67 -0.93 7.75
N LEU A 83 -19.77 -2.19 7.31
CA LEU A 83 -18.76 -3.20 7.58
C LEU A 83 -17.43 -2.81 6.91
N VAL A 84 -16.37 -2.66 7.70
CA VAL A 84 -15.04 -2.28 7.20
C VAL A 84 -14.09 -3.46 7.24
N VAL A 85 -14.18 -4.29 8.29
CA VAL A 85 -13.31 -5.45 8.51
C VAL A 85 -14.16 -6.63 8.95
N LYS A 86 -14.01 -7.77 8.28
CA LYS A 86 -14.63 -9.04 8.70
C LYS A 86 -13.86 -9.68 9.84
N ALA A 87 -14.56 -10.39 10.70
CA ALA A 87 -13.97 -11.25 11.70
C ALA A 87 -12.94 -12.20 11.07
N GLY A 88 -11.79 -12.36 11.73
CA GLY A 88 -10.67 -13.16 11.22
C GLY A 88 -9.75 -12.46 10.23
N ALA A 89 -10.07 -11.24 9.77
CA ALA A 89 -9.18 -10.49 8.90
C ALA A 89 -7.84 -10.19 9.60
N ALA A 90 -6.75 -10.44 8.90
CA ALA A 90 -5.41 -10.24 9.43
C ALA A 90 -4.97 -8.78 9.33
N GLY A 91 -4.20 -8.33 10.32
CA GLY A 91 -3.64 -6.99 10.37
C GLY A 91 -2.37 -6.93 11.21
N SER A 92 -1.78 -5.74 11.25
CA SER A 92 -0.60 -5.41 12.03
C SER A 92 -0.83 -4.15 12.84
N VAL A 93 -0.43 -4.17 14.12
CA VAL A 93 -0.48 -3.00 15.00
C VAL A 93 0.52 -1.95 14.50
N VAL A 94 0.02 -0.76 14.19
CA VAL A 94 0.85 0.38 13.77
C VAL A 94 1.34 1.16 14.99
N GLY A 95 0.51 1.25 16.04
CA GLY A 95 0.84 1.96 17.26
C GLY A 95 -0.39 2.41 18.05
N ARG A 96 -0.20 3.48 18.83
CA ARG A 96 -1.28 4.14 19.58
C ARG A 96 -2.18 4.90 18.61
N SER A 97 -3.47 4.97 18.91
CA SER A 97 -4.37 5.83 18.14
C SER A 97 -4.05 7.31 18.38
N GLU A 98 -4.10 8.13 17.32
CA GLU A 98 -3.92 9.58 17.44
C GLU A 98 -5.07 10.24 18.20
N SER A 99 -6.28 9.69 18.10
CA SER A 99 -7.47 10.23 18.76
C SER A 99 -7.60 9.78 20.22
N ASP A 100 -7.25 8.52 20.51
CA ASP A 100 -7.35 7.96 21.86
C ASP A 100 -6.19 6.97 22.11
N PRO A 101 -5.02 7.45 22.59
CA PRO A 101 -3.84 6.63 22.74
C PRO A 101 -3.90 5.62 23.90
N THR A 102 -4.85 5.80 24.83
CA THR A 102 -4.96 4.99 26.06
C THR A 102 -5.92 3.82 25.90
N GLY A 103 -7.00 4.00 25.14
CA GLY A 103 -8.07 3.04 24.94
C GLY A 103 -8.14 2.43 23.54
N ARG A 104 -7.55 3.07 22.52
CA ARG A 104 -7.58 2.58 21.13
C ARG A 104 -6.20 2.33 20.55
N ILE A 105 -6.17 1.37 19.63
CA ILE A 105 -4.98 0.92 18.93
C ILE A 105 -5.17 1.21 17.45
N ALA A 106 -4.14 1.78 16.81
CA ALA A 106 -4.12 1.91 15.35
C ALA A 106 -3.64 0.59 14.75
N VAL A 107 -4.50 -0.07 13.97
CA VAL A 107 -4.21 -1.33 13.29
C VAL A 107 -4.38 -1.14 11.79
N ARG A 108 -3.42 -1.67 11.03
CA ARG A 108 -3.53 -1.75 9.56
C ARG A 108 -3.96 -3.15 9.19
N PHE A 109 -5.17 -3.30 8.67
CA PHE A 109 -5.68 -4.57 8.17
C PHE A 109 -5.24 -4.79 6.72
N LEU A 110 -4.95 -6.05 6.38
CA LEU A 110 -4.59 -6.47 5.03
C LEU A 110 -5.79 -6.47 4.09
N GLN A 111 -6.96 -6.84 4.61
CA GLN A 111 -8.21 -6.90 3.88
C GLN A 111 -9.23 -5.98 4.53
N ARG A 112 -9.79 -5.07 3.75
CA ARG A 112 -10.87 -4.16 4.13
C ARG A 112 -11.96 -4.21 3.07
N GLU A 113 -13.21 -4.16 3.51
CA GLU A 113 -14.38 -4.19 2.65
C GLU A 113 -14.72 -2.79 2.09
N ASP A 114 -14.31 -1.73 2.79
CA ASP A 114 -14.56 -0.35 2.39
C ASP A 114 -13.55 0.19 1.35
N THR A 115 -12.66 -0.66 0.84
CA THR A 115 -11.54 -0.31 -0.06
C THR A 115 -10.56 0.75 0.49
N GLY A 116 -10.68 1.10 1.78
CA GLY A 116 -9.79 2.05 2.42
C GLY A 116 -8.39 1.49 2.61
N LEU A 117 -7.36 2.33 2.43
CA LEU A 117 -5.95 1.97 2.63
C LEU A 117 -5.37 2.45 3.97
N GLY A 118 -6.20 3.09 4.80
CA GLY A 118 -5.79 3.72 6.06
C GLY A 118 -5.66 2.77 7.25
N ASN A 119 -5.18 3.33 8.35
CA ASN A 119 -5.20 2.67 9.65
C ASN A 119 -6.61 2.72 10.25
N LEU A 120 -7.00 1.67 10.96
CA LEU A 120 -8.26 1.61 11.68
C LEU A 120 -8.01 1.68 13.19
N ASN A 121 -8.74 2.58 13.86
CA ASN A 121 -8.66 2.74 15.31
C ASN A 121 -9.64 1.79 15.99
N VAL A 122 -9.10 0.72 16.58
CA VAL A 122 -9.88 -0.37 17.17
C VAL A 122 -9.64 -0.45 18.67
N VAL A 123 -10.60 -1.00 19.41
CA VAL A 123 -10.40 -1.32 20.83
C VAL A 123 -9.72 -2.68 20.99
N PRO A 124 -8.96 -2.90 22.08
CA PRO A 124 -8.29 -4.18 22.34
C PRO A 124 -9.20 -5.42 22.29
N ARG A 125 -10.51 -5.26 22.52
CA ARG A 125 -11.51 -6.34 22.50
C ARG A 125 -11.97 -6.72 21.08
N GLU A 126 -11.82 -5.81 20.11
CA GLU A 126 -12.18 -6.06 18.70
C GLU A 126 -11.12 -6.87 17.95
N ILE A 127 -9.94 -7.03 18.55
CA ILE A 127 -8.81 -7.75 17.97
C ILE A 127 -8.28 -8.82 18.92
N LYS A 128 -7.65 -9.84 18.35
CA LYS A 128 -6.95 -10.90 19.08
C LYS A 128 -5.55 -11.10 18.51
N LYS A 129 -4.66 -11.68 19.31
CA LYS A 129 -3.33 -12.07 18.88
C LYS A 129 -3.46 -13.14 17.78
N GLY A 130 -2.75 -12.94 16.67
CA GLY A 130 -2.81 -13.78 15.47
C GLY A 130 -1.55 -14.59 15.22
#